data_AF-A0A8C7YTL0-F1
#
_entry.id   AF-A0A8C7YTL0-F1
#
_cell.length_a   1.000
_cell.length_b   1.000
_cell.length_c   1.000
_cell.angle_alpha   90.00
_cell.angle_beta   90.00
_cell.angle_gamma   90.00
#
_symmetry.space_group_name_H-M   'P 1'
#
loop_
_entity.id
_entity.type
_entity.pdbx_description
1 polymer ?
#
loop_
_entity_poly.entity_id
_entity_poly.type
_entity_poly.pdbx_seq_one_letter_code
_entity_poly.pdbx_strand_id
1 'polypeptide(L)'
;MESMKSARKAETGNPGSDLSEQIKAATKENHVRAENTQLMLSYQKGQITLRQYKVLLCSLYEIYKALEEELDRNSSHPAVAPIYFPQELARLEALERDLEHFFGPDWKKKVIVPAATHKYEQRLRKIGKQNPELLVAHAYTRYLGDLSGGQVLGKITHKSLGLSSKEGLSFFSFPDVSSPNRFKQLYRSRMNGIKLTEQEKAAVLEEAVSAFELNIQVGRQEINLTRVCKHLKQITKQPWYNITM
;
A
#
# COMPACT_ATOMS: atom_id res chain seq x y z
N MET A 1 -5.89 -45.63 -11.27
CA MET A 1 -6.58 -44.47 -11.87
C MET A 1 -7.11 -43.64 -10.73
N GLU A 2 -6.26 -42.78 -10.16
CA GLU A 2 -6.60 -41.97 -9.00
C GLU A 2 -7.29 -40.67 -9.42
N SER A 3 -8.35 -40.38 -8.68
CA SER A 3 -9.31 -39.29 -8.83
C SER A 3 -8.64 -37.90 -8.91
N MET A 4 -8.90 -37.19 -10.02
CA MET A 4 -8.57 -35.78 -10.18
C MET A 4 -9.47 -34.94 -9.27
N LYS A 5 -8.86 -34.28 -8.27
CA LYS A 5 -9.51 -33.26 -7.44
C LYS A 5 -9.95 -32.09 -8.30
N SER A 6 -11.27 -31.90 -8.37
CA SER A 6 -11.93 -30.74 -8.96
C SER A 6 -11.51 -29.44 -8.25
N ALA A 7 -11.06 -28.47 -9.05
CA ALA A 7 -10.70 -27.13 -8.58
C ALA A 7 -11.94 -26.39 -8.08
N ARG A 8 -11.93 -25.96 -6.81
CA ARG A 8 -12.96 -25.09 -6.25
C ARG A 8 -12.89 -23.72 -6.93
N LYS A 9 -13.93 -23.39 -7.69
CA LYS A 9 -14.24 -22.04 -8.17
C LYS A 9 -14.50 -21.16 -6.94
N ALA A 10 -13.79 -20.05 -6.82
CA ALA A 10 -14.04 -19.06 -5.77
C ALA A 10 -15.50 -18.60 -5.86
N GLU A 11 -16.24 -18.68 -4.75
CA GLU A 11 -17.60 -18.13 -4.65
C GLU A 11 -17.52 -16.62 -4.85
N THR A 12 -17.83 -16.17 -6.06
CA THR A 12 -18.13 -14.78 -6.37
C THR A 12 -19.34 -14.37 -5.52
N GLY A 13 -19.23 -13.25 -4.80
CA GLY A 13 -20.19 -12.79 -3.79
C GLY A 13 -21.65 -12.82 -4.24
N ASN A 14 -22.56 -12.95 -3.27
CA ASN A 14 -24.00 -13.05 -3.47
C ASN A 14 -24.51 -11.94 -4.43
N PRO A 15 -25.16 -12.28 -5.56
CA PRO A 15 -25.74 -11.30 -6.48
C PRO A 15 -26.80 -10.47 -5.73
N GLY A 16 -26.45 -9.22 -5.40
CA GLY A 16 -27.26 -8.34 -4.53
C GLY A 16 -26.49 -7.76 -3.34
N SER A 17 -25.26 -8.20 -3.09
CA SER A 17 -24.37 -7.57 -2.10
C SER A 17 -23.71 -6.29 -2.63
N ASP A 18 -23.40 -5.37 -1.73
CA ASP A 18 -22.78 -4.08 -2.05
C ASP A 18 -21.35 -4.24 -2.61
N LEU A 19 -20.89 -3.32 -3.47
CA LEU A 19 -19.54 -3.38 -4.06
C LEU A 19 -18.44 -3.51 -3.01
N SER A 20 -18.56 -2.80 -1.88
CA SER A 20 -17.61 -2.90 -0.77
C SER A 20 -17.54 -4.27 -0.11
N GLU A 21 -18.67 -4.98 -0.02
CA GLU A 21 -18.71 -6.34 0.52
C GLU A 21 -18.13 -7.34 -0.46
N GLN A 22 -18.41 -7.17 -1.75
CA GLN A 22 -17.84 -7.99 -2.81
C GLN A 22 -16.32 -7.85 -2.87
N ILE A 23 -15.78 -6.62 -2.83
CA ILE A 23 -14.32 -6.41 -2.78
C ILE A 23 -13.73 -7.07 -1.53
N LYS A 24 -14.36 -6.89 -0.36
CA LYS A 24 -13.89 -7.51 0.90
C LYS A 24 -13.88 -9.04 0.82
N ALA A 25 -14.89 -9.65 0.19
CA ALA A 25 -14.96 -11.09 0.01
C ALA A 25 -13.89 -11.57 -0.98
N ALA A 26 -13.78 -10.94 -2.15
CA ALA A 26 -12.81 -11.28 -3.19
C ALA A 26 -11.36 -11.14 -2.73
N THR A 27 -11.06 -10.19 -1.85
CA THR A 27 -9.69 -9.91 -1.38
C THR A 27 -9.33 -10.60 -0.07
N LYS A 28 -10.22 -11.42 0.51
CA LYS A 28 -10.03 -12.04 1.84
C LYS A 28 -8.74 -12.86 1.93
N GLU A 29 -8.49 -13.74 0.96
CA GLU A 29 -7.29 -14.58 0.97
C GLU A 29 -6.02 -13.75 0.76
N ASN A 30 -6.08 -12.74 -0.12
CA ASN A 30 -4.97 -11.84 -0.37
C ASN A 30 -4.64 -10.99 0.87
N HIS A 31 -5.64 -10.56 1.63
CA HIS A 31 -5.44 -9.85 2.89
C HIS A 31 -4.65 -10.72 3.89
N VAL A 32 -5.06 -11.98 4.07
CA VAL A 32 -4.34 -12.94 4.92
C VAL A 32 -2.90 -13.14 4.43
N ARG A 33 -2.69 -13.27 3.12
CA ARG A 33 -1.34 -13.39 2.54
C ARG A 33 -0.50 -12.13 2.77
N ALA A 34 -1.08 -10.94 2.70
CA ALA A 34 -0.41 -9.67 2.95
C ALA A 34 0.06 -9.55 4.41
N GLU A 35 -0.78 -9.93 5.36
CA GLU A 35 -0.45 -9.96 6.79
C GLU A 35 0.66 -10.96 7.14
N ASN A 36 0.84 -11.99 6.31
CA ASN A 36 1.89 -13.01 6.47
C ASN A 36 3.17 -12.71 5.66
N THR A 37 3.28 -11.52 5.05
CA THR A 37 4.55 -11.09 4.46
C THR A 37 5.59 -10.87 5.56
N GLN A 38 6.87 -11.11 5.25
CA GLN A 38 7.95 -10.99 6.22
C GLN A 38 8.06 -9.56 6.83
N LEU A 39 7.69 -8.52 6.08
CA LEU A 39 7.63 -7.14 6.59
C LEU A 39 6.54 -7.03 7.68
N MET A 40 5.35 -7.55 7.39
CA MET A 40 4.23 -7.56 8.33
C MET A 40 4.50 -8.44 9.55
N LEU A 41 5.16 -9.60 9.37
CA LEU A 41 5.62 -10.42 10.49
C LEU A 41 6.64 -9.66 11.38
N SER A 42 7.50 -8.82 10.79
CA SER A 42 8.42 -7.96 11.54
C SER A 42 7.65 -6.91 12.35
N TYR A 43 6.60 -6.33 11.77
CA TYR A 43 5.69 -5.44 12.50
C TYR A 43 4.99 -6.14 13.66
N GLN A 44 4.38 -7.32 13.43
CA GLN A 44 3.68 -8.08 14.47
C GLN A 44 4.59 -8.43 15.65
N LYS A 45 5.88 -8.68 15.39
CA LYS A 45 6.89 -8.94 16.43
C LYS A 45 7.46 -7.67 17.08
N GLY A 46 7.09 -6.48 16.59
CA GLY A 46 7.67 -5.21 17.04
C GLY A 46 9.15 -5.04 16.67
N GLN A 47 9.62 -5.72 15.62
CA GLN A 47 11.03 -5.81 15.21
C GLN A 47 11.31 -5.02 13.92
N ILE A 48 10.45 -4.06 13.57
CA ILE A 48 10.69 -3.18 12.42
C ILE A 48 11.92 -2.30 12.68
N THR A 49 12.87 -2.30 11.77
CA THR A 49 14.08 -1.45 11.85
C THR A 49 13.85 -0.12 11.16
N LEU A 50 14.56 0.93 11.59
CA LEU A 50 14.51 2.25 10.94
C LEU A 50 14.80 2.16 9.43
N ARG A 51 15.73 1.28 9.05
CA ARG A 51 16.07 1.09 7.64
C ARG A 51 14.94 0.47 6.82
N GLN A 52 14.26 -0.55 7.36
CA GLN A 52 13.09 -1.12 6.71
C GLN A 52 11.98 -0.09 6.59
N TYR A 53 11.75 0.68 7.65
CA TYR A 53 10.73 1.72 7.64
C TYR A 53 11.01 2.83 6.61
N LYS A 54 12.26 3.29 6.51
CA LYS A 54 12.67 4.27 5.48
C LYS A 54 12.46 3.76 4.06
N VAL A 55 12.77 2.49 3.79
CA VAL A 55 12.52 1.88 2.48
C VAL A 55 11.02 1.78 2.19
N LEU A 56 10.22 1.40 3.19
CA LEU A 56 8.76 1.40 3.08
C LEU A 56 8.24 2.80 2.73
N LEU A 57 8.67 3.85 3.43
CA LEU A 57 8.26 5.22 3.14
C LEU A 57 8.59 5.64 1.70
N CYS A 58 9.77 5.30 1.18
CA CYS A 58 10.13 5.54 -0.22
C CYS A 58 9.15 4.85 -1.19
N SER A 59 8.83 3.56 -0.94
CA SER A 59 7.88 2.83 -1.78
C SER A 59 6.48 3.42 -1.72
N LEU A 60 6.01 3.76 -0.51
CA LEU A 60 4.70 4.38 -0.32
C LEU A 60 4.63 5.72 -1.04
N TYR A 61 5.66 6.56 -0.94
CA TYR A 61 5.70 7.84 -1.65
C TYR A 61 5.47 7.68 -3.16
N GLU A 62 6.18 6.80 -3.84
CA GLU A 62 5.98 6.60 -5.29
C GLU A 62 4.59 6.04 -5.63
N ILE A 63 4.06 5.15 -4.77
CA ILE A 63 2.72 4.56 -4.96
C ILE A 63 1.62 5.61 -4.75
N TYR A 64 1.64 6.36 -3.65
CA TYR A 64 0.62 7.38 -3.38
C TYR A 64 0.73 8.55 -4.33
N LYS A 65 1.95 8.96 -4.72
CA LYS A 65 2.12 9.96 -5.76
C LYS A 65 1.42 9.55 -7.06
N ALA A 66 1.62 8.30 -7.50
CA ALA A 66 0.94 7.80 -8.69
C ALA A 66 -0.57 7.66 -8.50
N LEU A 67 -1.03 7.17 -7.34
CA LEU A 67 -2.45 7.02 -7.06
C LEU A 67 -3.16 8.38 -7.03
N GLU A 68 -2.61 9.34 -6.28
CA GLU A 68 -3.23 10.64 -6.03
C GLU A 68 -3.25 11.51 -7.28
N GLU A 69 -2.16 11.54 -8.06
CA GLU A 69 -2.16 12.25 -9.34
C GLU A 69 -3.17 11.66 -10.34
N GLU A 70 -3.40 10.34 -10.35
CA GLU A 70 -4.43 9.73 -11.20
C GLU A 70 -5.85 9.90 -10.65
N LEU A 71 -6.03 9.97 -9.33
CA LEU A 71 -7.31 10.35 -8.71
C LEU A 71 -7.66 11.81 -9.02
N ASP A 72 -6.69 12.72 -8.94
CA ASP A 72 -6.87 14.14 -9.28
C ASP A 72 -7.25 14.31 -10.75
N ARG A 73 -6.51 13.64 -11.65
CA ARG A 73 -6.78 13.63 -13.10
C ARG A 73 -8.20 13.15 -13.42
N ASN A 74 -8.70 12.18 -12.66
CA ASN A 74 -10.00 11.55 -12.88
C ASN A 74 -11.06 11.98 -11.84
N SER A 75 -10.85 13.10 -11.15
CA SER A 75 -11.72 13.55 -10.05
C SER A 75 -13.17 13.78 -10.48
N SER A 76 -13.43 14.09 -11.76
CA SER A 76 -14.76 14.23 -12.33
C SER A 76 -15.34 12.94 -12.95
N HIS A 77 -14.57 11.85 -12.98
CA HIS A 77 -15.04 10.58 -13.56
C HIS A 77 -16.16 9.99 -12.68
N PRO A 78 -17.28 9.50 -13.24
CA PRO A 78 -18.43 9.05 -12.45
C PRO A 78 -18.13 7.96 -11.41
N ALA A 79 -17.13 7.11 -11.66
CA ALA A 79 -16.70 6.09 -10.71
C ALA A 79 -15.72 6.60 -9.64
N VAL A 80 -14.96 7.66 -9.91
CA VAL A 80 -13.92 8.18 -9.01
C VAL A 80 -14.47 9.29 -8.13
N ALA A 81 -15.31 10.18 -8.67
CA ALA A 81 -15.88 11.31 -7.96
C ALA A 81 -16.53 10.93 -6.61
N PRO A 82 -17.27 9.81 -6.46
CA PRO A 82 -17.87 9.43 -5.18
C PRO A 82 -16.85 9.10 -4.08
N ILE A 83 -15.65 8.67 -4.46
CA ILE A 83 -14.59 8.23 -3.53
C ILE A 83 -13.41 9.21 -3.44
N TYR A 84 -13.52 10.37 -4.08
CA TYR A 84 -12.48 11.39 -4.11
C TYR A 84 -12.54 12.29 -2.86
N PHE A 85 -11.69 11.99 -1.88
CA PHE A 85 -11.58 12.70 -0.60
C PHE A 85 -10.15 13.20 -0.36
N PRO A 86 -9.62 14.15 -1.16
CA PRO A 86 -8.22 14.55 -1.08
C PRO A 86 -7.88 15.19 0.26
N GLN A 87 -8.76 16.02 0.83
CA GLN A 87 -8.52 16.67 2.12
C GLN A 87 -8.36 15.64 3.24
N GLU A 88 -9.22 14.62 3.27
CA GLU A 88 -9.22 13.63 4.35
C GLU A 88 -8.19 12.52 4.16
N LEU A 89 -7.94 12.11 2.92
CA LEU A 89 -7.20 10.89 2.61
C LEU A 89 -5.84 11.09 1.94
N ALA A 90 -5.55 12.24 1.32
CA ALA A 90 -4.27 12.40 0.62
C ALA A 90 -3.08 12.19 1.55
N ARG A 91 -2.09 11.41 1.12
CA ARG A 91 -0.93 10.99 1.89
C ARG A 91 0.36 11.62 1.40
N LEU A 92 0.39 12.20 0.19
CA LEU A 92 1.61 12.69 -0.43
C LEU A 92 2.37 13.65 0.47
N GLU A 93 1.74 14.73 0.94
CA GLU A 93 2.41 15.71 1.81
C GLU A 93 2.90 15.10 3.13
N ALA A 94 2.14 14.16 3.70
CA ALA A 94 2.53 13.47 4.92
C ALA A 94 3.77 12.58 4.70
N LEU A 95 3.84 11.90 3.55
CA LEU A 95 5.00 11.12 3.14
C LEU A 95 6.21 12.00 2.84
N GLU A 96 6.02 13.16 2.21
CA GLU A 96 7.09 14.13 1.97
C GLU A 96 7.71 14.62 3.30
N ARG A 97 6.88 14.97 4.29
CA ARG A 97 7.34 15.35 5.64
C ARG A 97 8.12 14.23 6.33
N ASP A 98 7.63 13.00 6.27
CA ASP A 98 8.31 11.86 6.89
C ASP A 98 9.65 11.55 6.19
N LEU A 99 9.70 11.64 4.87
CA LEU A 99 10.92 11.45 4.10
C LEU A 99 11.94 12.56 4.38
N GLU A 100 11.51 13.83 4.43
CA GLU A 100 12.38 14.94 4.79
C GLU A 100 12.95 14.77 6.20
N HIS A 101 12.12 14.37 7.18
CA HIS A 101 12.59 14.09 8.54
C HIS A 101 13.72 13.04 8.57
N PHE A 102 13.59 11.95 7.82
CA PHE A 102 14.58 10.86 7.86
C PHE A 102 15.78 11.04 6.91
N PHE A 103 15.64 11.81 5.83
CA PHE A 103 16.65 11.91 4.76
C PHE A 103 17.20 13.33 4.56
N GLY A 104 16.62 14.34 5.21
CA GLY A 104 16.93 15.76 5.06
C GLY A 104 16.28 16.39 3.82
N PRO A 105 16.53 17.68 3.55
CA PRO A 105 15.85 18.45 2.49
C PRO A 105 16.08 17.88 1.08
N ASP A 106 17.21 17.23 0.83
CA ASP A 106 17.52 16.54 -0.44
C ASP A 106 16.93 15.12 -0.53
N TRP A 107 15.91 14.78 0.26
CA TRP A 107 15.35 13.42 0.31
C TRP A 107 14.93 12.88 -1.06
N LYS A 108 14.41 13.74 -1.95
CA LYS A 108 13.97 13.35 -3.31
C LYS A 108 15.08 12.67 -4.12
N LYS A 109 16.35 13.08 -3.94
CA LYS A 109 17.52 12.47 -4.62
C LYS A 109 17.93 11.12 -4.02
N LYS A 110 17.37 10.76 -2.86
CA LYS A 110 17.72 9.57 -2.06
C LYS A 110 16.63 8.49 -2.10
N VAL A 111 15.49 8.78 -2.74
CA VAL A 111 14.41 7.81 -2.96
C VAL A 111 14.90 6.74 -3.92
N ILE A 112 15.09 5.53 -3.38
CA ILE A 112 15.43 4.34 -4.15
C ILE A 112 14.40 3.27 -3.77
N VAL A 113 13.65 2.81 -4.76
CA VAL A 113 12.55 1.86 -4.57
C VAL A 113 12.80 0.55 -5.33
N PRO A 114 12.24 -0.58 -4.87
CA PRO A 114 12.37 -1.85 -5.57
C PRO A 114 11.59 -1.85 -6.89
N ALA A 115 11.94 -2.76 -7.80
CA ALA A 115 11.26 -2.92 -9.08
C ALA A 115 9.74 -3.19 -8.92
N ALA A 116 9.32 -3.85 -7.83
CA ALA A 116 7.91 -4.03 -7.51
C ALA A 116 7.15 -2.71 -7.31
N THR A 117 7.80 -1.70 -6.73
CA THR A 117 7.18 -0.36 -6.54
C THR A 117 6.95 0.31 -7.88
N HIS A 118 7.94 0.29 -8.78
CA HIS A 118 7.76 0.81 -10.15
C HIS A 118 6.67 0.07 -10.92
N LYS A 119 6.54 -1.25 -10.75
CA LYS A 119 5.43 -2.00 -11.37
C LYS A 119 4.07 -1.55 -10.84
N TYR A 120 3.96 -1.28 -9.53
CA TYR A 120 2.74 -0.74 -8.94
C TYR A 120 2.44 0.65 -9.53
N GLU A 121 3.39 1.56 -9.45
CA GLU A 121 3.31 2.91 -10.02
C GLU A 121 2.82 2.87 -11.48
N GLN A 122 3.46 2.06 -12.33
CA GLN A 122 3.09 1.89 -13.73
C GLN A 122 1.67 1.37 -13.91
N ARG A 123 1.20 0.44 -13.07
CA ARG A 123 -0.18 -0.06 -13.12
C ARG A 123 -1.17 1.05 -12.84
N LEU A 124 -0.94 1.85 -11.79
CA LEU A 124 -1.78 2.99 -11.42
C LEU A 124 -1.87 4.00 -12.57
N ARG A 125 -0.73 4.38 -13.16
CA ARG A 125 -0.69 5.28 -14.33
C ARG A 125 -1.42 4.72 -15.54
N LYS A 126 -1.30 3.42 -15.78
CA LYS A 126 -1.97 2.77 -16.91
C LYS A 126 -3.48 2.82 -16.74
N ILE A 127 -4.00 2.38 -15.59
CA ILE A 127 -5.45 2.37 -15.35
C ILE A 127 -6.02 3.78 -15.22
N GLY A 128 -5.31 4.72 -14.61
CA GLY A 128 -5.77 6.12 -14.54
C GLY A 128 -5.97 6.77 -15.91
N LYS A 129 -5.24 6.31 -16.93
CA LYS A 129 -5.39 6.78 -18.31
C LYS A 129 -6.42 6.00 -19.13
N GLN A 130 -6.55 4.70 -18.89
CA GLN A 130 -7.27 3.78 -19.78
C GLN A 130 -8.59 3.28 -19.20
N ASN A 131 -8.65 3.11 -17.87
CA ASN A 131 -9.74 2.48 -17.12
C ASN A 131 -9.88 3.12 -15.72
N PRO A 132 -10.29 4.40 -15.63
CA PRO A 132 -10.31 5.14 -14.37
C PRO A 132 -11.21 4.52 -13.29
N GLU A 133 -12.26 3.78 -13.68
CA GLU A 133 -13.11 3.00 -12.78
C GLU A 133 -12.34 2.01 -11.90
N LEU A 134 -11.21 1.50 -12.39
CA LEU A 134 -10.35 0.58 -11.65
C LEU A 134 -9.55 1.25 -10.53
N LEU A 135 -9.42 2.58 -10.53
CA LEU A 135 -8.77 3.32 -9.42
C LEU A 135 -9.50 3.10 -8.09
N VAL A 136 -10.81 2.82 -8.12
CA VAL A 136 -11.62 2.50 -6.93
C VAL A 136 -11.02 1.32 -6.17
N ALA A 137 -10.53 0.30 -6.87
CA ALA A 137 -9.93 -0.89 -6.26
C ALA A 137 -8.63 -0.58 -5.50
N HIS A 138 -7.80 0.30 -6.04
CA HIS A 138 -6.54 0.72 -5.41
C HIS A 138 -6.76 1.67 -4.25
N ALA A 139 -7.63 2.67 -4.43
CA ALA A 139 -8.01 3.60 -3.37
C ALA A 139 -8.64 2.87 -2.18
N TYR A 140 -9.55 1.92 -2.44
CA TYR A 140 -10.11 1.04 -1.40
C TYR A 140 -9.03 0.27 -0.65
N THR A 141 -8.15 -0.43 -1.38
CA THR A 141 -7.12 -1.29 -0.80
C THR A 141 -6.13 -0.50 0.07
N ARG A 142 -5.74 0.71 -0.37
CA ARG A 142 -4.79 1.56 0.33
C ARG A 142 -5.45 2.31 1.49
N TYR A 143 -6.39 3.22 1.22
CA TYR A 143 -6.91 4.14 2.23
C TYR A 143 -7.67 3.44 3.36
N LEU A 144 -8.50 2.43 3.08
CA LEU A 144 -9.19 1.70 4.15
C LEU A 144 -8.24 0.83 4.96
N GLY A 145 -7.14 0.36 4.34
CA GLY A 145 -6.04 -0.31 5.03
C GLY A 145 -5.37 0.62 6.03
N ASP A 146 -5.05 1.85 5.61
CA ASP A 146 -4.39 2.86 6.45
C ASP A 146 -5.26 3.30 7.64
N LEU A 147 -6.56 3.49 7.40
CA LEU A 147 -7.57 3.80 8.42
C LEU A 147 -7.96 2.58 9.29
N SER A 148 -7.38 1.41 9.03
CA SER A 148 -7.60 0.18 9.80
C SER A 148 -6.30 -0.32 10.40
N GLY A 149 -5.58 -1.22 9.70
CA GLY A 149 -4.32 -1.79 10.17
C GLY A 149 -3.22 -0.74 10.28
N GLY A 150 -3.20 0.28 9.41
CA GLY A 150 -2.21 1.35 9.43
C GLY A 150 -2.12 2.09 10.76
N GLN A 151 -3.25 2.30 11.44
CA GLN A 151 -3.28 2.92 12.77
C GLN A 151 -2.51 2.11 13.83
N VAL A 152 -2.58 0.78 13.74
CA VAL A 152 -1.82 -0.12 14.62
C VAL A 152 -0.34 -0.11 14.21
N LEU A 153 -0.05 -0.13 12.91
CA LEU A 153 1.33 -0.08 12.39
C LEU A 153 2.05 1.21 12.79
N GLY A 154 1.37 2.35 12.81
CA GLY A 154 1.95 3.61 13.30
C GLY A 154 2.37 3.53 14.76
N LYS A 155 1.53 2.95 15.63
CA LYS A 155 1.85 2.72 17.06
C LYS A 155 3.03 1.77 17.24
N ILE A 156 3.06 0.69 16.46
CA ILE A 156 4.18 -0.26 16.49
C ILE A 156 5.46 0.43 16.04
N THR A 157 5.42 1.20 14.93
CA THR A 157 6.58 1.93 14.40
C THR A 157 7.14 2.89 15.46
N HIS A 158 6.29 3.70 16.09
CA HIS A 158 6.68 4.61 17.16
C HIS A 158 7.45 3.89 18.27
N LYS A 159 6.88 2.77 18.77
CA LYS A 159 7.46 1.99 19.86
C LYS A 159 8.75 1.29 19.44
N SER A 160 8.76 0.61 18.29
CA SER A 160 9.90 -0.18 17.81
C SER A 160 11.11 0.68 17.45
N LEU A 161 10.90 1.91 16.97
CA LEU A 161 11.97 2.83 16.61
C LEU A 161 12.40 3.74 17.77
N GLY A 162 11.70 3.70 18.91
CA GLY A 162 12.02 4.54 20.07
C GLY A 162 11.91 6.03 19.78
N LEU A 163 10.94 6.44 18.96
CA LEU A 163 10.76 7.85 18.60
C LEU A 163 10.30 8.65 19.82
N SER A 164 10.94 9.79 20.06
CA SER A 164 10.60 10.72 21.14
C SER A 164 9.45 11.66 20.79
N SER A 165 9.17 11.84 19.50
CA SER A 165 8.09 12.66 18.96
C SER A 165 7.28 11.87 17.92
N LYS A 166 6.20 12.47 17.41
CA LYS A 166 5.42 11.91 16.29
C LYS A 166 6.01 12.24 14.91
N GLU A 167 7.15 12.94 14.86
CA GLU A 167 7.82 13.22 13.59
C GLU A 167 8.28 11.92 12.92
N GLY A 168 8.19 11.88 11.59
CA GLY A 168 8.45 10.66 10.84
C GLY A 168 7.32 9.62 10.90
N LEU A 169 6.13 9.96 11.40
CA LEU A 169 4.94 9.12 11.40
C LEU A 169 3.70 9.81 10.83
N SER A 170 3.88 10.93 10.12
CA SER A 170 2.81 11.75 9.55
C SER A 170 1.90 10.93 8.63
N PHE A 171 2.45 9.97 7.88
CA PHE A 171 1.69 9.07 7.00
C PHE A 171 0.51 8.38 7.71
N PHE A 172 0.71 7.99 8.97
CA PHE A 172 -0.32 7.29 9.76
C PHE A 172 -1.36 8.23 10.38
N SER A 173 -1.17 9.56 10.27
CA SER A 173 -2.05 10.57 10.85
C SER A 173 -3.04 11.11 9.83
N PHE A 174 -4.32 11.15 10.20
CA PHE A 174 -5.41 11.67 9.36
C PHE A 174 -6.12 12.81 10.12
N PRO A 175 -5.55 14.03 10.14
CA PRO A 175 -6.07 15.13 10.97
C PRO A 175 -7.50 15.54 10.60
N ASP A 176 -7.85 15.48 9.32
CA ASP A 176 -9.18 15.78 8.81
C ASP A 176 -10.20 14.62 8.98
N VAL A 177 -9.76 13.47 9.49
CA VAL A 177 -10.64 12.32 9.80
C VAL A 177 -10.89 12.25 11.31
N SER A 178 -12.00 12.85 11.76
CA SER A 178 -12.39 12.86 13.18
C SER A 178 -12.63 11.45 13.77
N SER A 179 -13.18 10.53 12.98
CA SER A 179 -13.41 9.14 13.40
C SER A 179 -13.12 8.18 12.23
N PRO A 180 -12.03 7.40 12.31
CA PRO A 180 -11.69 6.43 11.26
C PRO A 180 -12.82 5.43 10.99
N ASN A 181 -13.55 4.99 12.01
CA ASN A 181 -14.65 4.04 11.82
C ASN A 181 -15.84 4.65 11.07
N ARG A 182 -16.26 5.87 11.44
CA ARG A 182 -17.34 6.58 10.73
C ARG A 182 -16.94 6.92 9.30
N PHE A 183 -15.69 7.36 9.10
CA PHE A 183 -15.20 7.69 7.76
C PHE A 183 -15.13 6.46 6.85
N LYS A 184 -14.68 5.30 7.36
CA LYS A 184 -14.70 4.04 6.59
C LYS A 184 -16.13 3.59 6.24
N GLN A 185 -17.13 3.88 7.09
CA GLN A 185 -18.54 3.61 6.76
C GLN A 185 -19.05 4.55 5.66
N LEU A 186 -18.76 5.85 5.77
CA LEU A 186 -19.05 6.85 4.74
C LEU A 186 -18.42 6.45 3.39
N TYR A 187 -17.12 6.13 3.39
CA TYR A 187 -16.39 5.75 2.18
C TYR A 187 -17.02 4.52 1.51
N ARG A 188 -17.37 3.48 2.28
CA ARG A 188 -18.05 2.29 1.74
C ARG A 188 -19.42 2.65 1.16
N SER A 189 -20.22 3.43 1.87
CA SER A 189 -21.53 3.88 1.39
C SER A 189 -21.41 4.65 0.06
N ARG A 190 -20.42 5.54 -0.06
CA ARG A 190 -20.14 6.28 -1.30
C ARG A 190 -19.72 5.37 -2.43
N MET A 191 -18.83 4.41 -2.15
CA MET A 191 -18.37 3.41 -3.11
C MET A 191 -19.52 2.50 -3.58
N ASN A 192 -20.44 2.12 -2.71
CA ASN A 192 -21.61 1.30 -3.05
C ASN A 192 -22.59 2.06 -3.98
N GLY A 193 -22.56 3.40 -3.98
CA GLY A 193 -23.36 4.23 -4.88
C GLY A 193 -22.79 4.38 -6.30
N ILE A 194 -21.60 3.83 -6.58
CA ILE A 194 -21.01 3.90 -7.92
C ILE A 194 -21.82 3.02 -8.87
N LYS A 195 -22.27 3.61 -9.99
CA LYS A 195 -22.96 2.88 -11.05
C LYS A 195 -21.94 2.23 -11.99
N LEU A 196 -21.84 0.90 -11.92
CA LEU A 196 -21.00 0.07 -12.78
C LEU A 196 -21.86 -0.93 -13.53
N THR A 197 -21.51 -1.22 -14.78
CA THR A 197 -21.96 -2.42 -15.48
C THR A 197 -21.42 -3.67 -14.78
N GLU A 198 -22.00 -4.84 -15.08
CA GLU A 198 -21.51 -6.10 -14.50
C GLU A 198 -20.06 -6.41 -14.95
N GLN A 199 -19.69 -6.02 -16.17
CA GLN A 199 -18.33 -6.15 -16.69
C GLN A 199 -17.34 -5.26 -15.93
N GLU A 200 -17.67 -3.98 -15.72
CA GLU A 200 -16.81 -3.06 -14.95
C GLU A 200 -16.71 -3.51 -13.48
N LYS A 201 -17.81 -3.97 -12.89
CA LYS A 201 -17.82 -4.50 -11.53
C LYS A 201 -16.88 -5.71 -11.41
N ALA A 202 -16.97 -6.67 -12.32
CA ALA A 202 -16.05 -7.81 -12.36
C ALA A 202 -14.58 -7.36 -12.49
N ALA A 203 -14.31 -6.39 -13.38
CA ALA A 203 -12.97 -5.85 -13.55
C ALA A 203 -12.44 -5.13 -12.29
N VAL A 204 -13.28 -4.40 -11.55
CA VAL A 204 -12.91 -3.78 -10.26
C VAL A 204 -12.57 -4.85 -9.22
N LEU A 205 -13.31 -5.96 -9.16
CA LEU A 205 -13.02 -7.05 -8.23
C LEU A 205 -11.68 -7.73 -8.55
N GLU A 206 -11.42 -8.01 -9.83
CA GLU A 206 -10.12 -8.54 -10.29
C GLU A 206 -8.98 -7.56 -10.02
N GLU A 207 -9.21 -6.26 -10.20
CA GLU A 207 -8.20 -5.25 -9.90
C GLU A 207 -7.93 -5.14 -8.41
N ALA A 208 -8.94 -5.32 -7.55
CA ALA A 208 -8.73 -5.30 -6.10
C ALA A 208 -7.80 -6.44 -5.67
N VAL A 209 -7.98 -7.64 -6.23
CA VAL A 209 -7.06 -8.77 -6.02
C VAL A 209 -5.65 -8.41 -6.51
N SER A 210 -5.54 -7.80 -7.68
CA SER A 210 -4.27 -7.35 -8.26
C SER A 210 -3.58 -6.27 -7.40
N ALA A 211 -4.33 -5.32 -6.84
CA ALA A 211 -3.84 -4.30 -5.94
C ALA A 211 -3.22 -4.91 -4.68
N PHE A 212 -3.84 -5.94 -4.09
CA PHE A 212 -3.24 -6.67 -2.98
C PHE A 212 -1.98 -7.45 -3.40
N GLU A 213 -1.98 -8.09 -4.58
CA GLU A 213 -0.81 -8.82 -5.06
C GLU A 213 0.38 -7.88 -5.28
N LEU A 214 0.16 -6.70 -5.85
CA LEU A 214 1.18 -5.66 -5.97
C LEU A 214 1.71 -5.20 -4.60
N ASN A 215 0.84 -4.99 -3.61
CA ASN A 215 1.25 -4.70 -2.23
C ASN A 215 2.11 -5.82 -1.62
N ILE A 216 1.73 -7.08 -1.83
CA ILE A 216 2.49 -8.25 -1.36
C ILE A 216 3.88 -8.30 -2.01
N GLN A 217 3.97 -8.03 -3.32
CA GLN A 217 5.24 -8.01 -4.04
C GLN A 217 6.17 -6.91 -3.54
N VAL A 218 5.63 -5.70 -3.30
CA VAL A 218 6.38 -4.59 -2.69
C VAL A 218 6.93 -5.02 -1.33
N GLY A 219 6.07 -5.47 -0.40
CA GLY A 219 6.50 -5.89 0.94
C GLY A 219 7.52 -7.03 0.96
N ARG A 220 7.51 -7.93 -0.05
CA ARG A 220 8.54 -8.96 -0.22
C ARG A 220 9.88 -8.39 -0.68
N GLN A 221 9.90 -7.44 -1.62
CA GLN A 221 11.15 -6.91 -2.19
C GLN A 221 11.84 -5.88 -1.28
N GLU A 222 11.11 -5.14 -0.44
CA GLU A 222 11.70 -4.20 0.53
C GLU A 222 12.67 -4.87 1.51
N ILE A 223 12.40 -6.13 1.86
CA ILE A 223 13.29 -6.94 2.70
C ILE A 223 14.57 -7.31 1.95
N ASN A 224 14.50 -7.56 0.65
CA ASN A 224 15.67 -7.92 -0.13
C ASN A 224 16.62 -6.73 -0.26
N LEU A 225 16.10 -5.51 -0.49
CA LEU A 225 16.93 -4.30 -0.51
C LEU A 225 17.59 -4.02 0.84
N THR A 226 16.88 -4.27 1.95
CA THR A 226 17.48 -4.15 3.29
C THR A 226 18.56 -5.20 3.55
N ARG A 227 18.40 -6.44 3.07
CA ARG A 227 19.44 -7.49 3.16
C ARG A 227 20.67 -7.22 2.29
N VAL A 228 20.49 -6.78 1.04
CA VAL A 228 21.60 -6.54 0.09
C VAL A 228 22.56 -5.48 0.63
N CYS A 229 22.11 -4.31 1.09
CA CYS A 229 23.07 -3.35 1.66
C CYS A 229 23.60 -3.74 3.06
N LYS A 230 23.04 -4.76 3.74
CA LYS A 230 23.70 -5.36 4.92
C LYS A 230 24.92 -6.17 4.48
N HIS A 231 24.81 -6.88 3.36
CA HIS A 231 25.90 -7.65 2.77
C HIS A 231 26.99 -6.74 2.17
N LEU A 232 26.61 -5.67 1.46
CA LEU A 232 27.59 -4.69 0.94
C LEU A 232 28.36 -3.97 2.06
N LYS A 233 27.72 -3.69 3.21
CA LYS A 233 28.42 -3.16 4.39
C LYS A 233 29.32 -4.18 5.12
N GLN A 234 29.08 -5.48 4.94
CA GLN A 234 29.98 -6.53 5.46
C GLN A 234 31.19 -6.73 4.53
N ILE A 235 30.98 -6.66 3.22
CA ILE A 235 32.05 -6.73 2.21
C ILE A 235 33.00 -5.52 2.36
N THR A 236 32.48 -4.32 2.59
CA THR A 236 33.28 -3.09 2.80
C THR A 236 33.91 -2.97 4.20
N LYS A 237 33.64 -3.91 5.11
CA LYS A 237 34.25 -3.98 6.44
C LYS A 237 35.31 -5.08 6.57
N GLN A 238 35.60 -5.84 5.52
CA GLN A 238 36.79 -6.70 5.53
C GLN A 238 38.04 -5.80 5.41
N PRO A 239 38.98 -5.85 6.37
CA PRO A 239 40.25 -5.18 6.22
C PRO A 239 40.97 -5.79 5.02
N TRP A 240 41.35 -4.95 4.06
CA TRP A 240 42.38 -5.32 3.09
C TRP A 240 43.70 -5.45 3.86
N TYR A 241 43.95 -6.61 4.45
CA TYR A 241 45.26 -6.97 4.98
C TYR A 241 45.80 -8.16 4.21
N ASN A 242 46.99 -7.94 3.65
CA ASN A 242 47.96 -8.89 3.10
C ASN A 242 47.75 -9.35 1.65
N ILE A 243 48.10 -8.46 0.72
CA ILE A 243 48.93 -8.85 -0.42
C ILE A 243 50.15 -7.91 -0.39
N THR A 244 51.21 -8.33 0.29
CA THR A 244 52.56 -7.77 0.12
C THR A 244 53.29 -8.58 -0.93
N MET A 245 53.79 -7.86 -1.94
CA MET A 245 54.83 -8.15 -2.95
C MET A 245 54.90 -9.55 -3.56
#